data_AF-D2ZQ40-F1
#
_entry.id   AF-D2ZQ40-F1
#
_cell.length_a   1.000
_cell.length_b   1.000
_cell.length_c   1.000
_cell.angle_alpha   90.00
_cell.angle_beta   90.00
_cell.angle_gamma   90.00
#
_symmetry.space_group_name_H-M   'P 1'
#
loop_
_entity.id
_entity.type
_entity.pdbx_description
1 polymer ?
#
loop_
_entity_poly.entity_id
_entity_poly.type
_entity_poly.pdbx_seq_one_letter_code
_entity_poly.pdbx_strand_id
1 'polypeptide(L)'
;MKNNYKLKSFKDKKDAEKVLLDSRKRIDEIDNEIFDLICQRTSFAMDIALAKDYIGMPVYDKKREDSIHKKIGELSEKNHIDVDISNQIMDMLTTLSKNEQKEILRRNVNG
;
A
#
# COMPACT_ATOMS: atom_id res chain seq x y z
N MET A 1 -16.25 -2.31 -1.89
CA MET A 1 -17.43 -3.00 -1.30
C MET A 1 -17.74 -2.35 0.04
N LYS A 2 -18.98 -1.91 0.27
CA LYS A 2 -19.38 -1.29 1.55
C LYS A 2 -19.41 -2.39 2.63
N ASN A 3 -18.69 -2.17 3.72
CA ASN A 3 -18.61 -3.11 4.83
C ASN A 3 -20.00 -3.20 5.49
N ASN A 4 -20.63 -4.38 5.42
CA ASN A 4 -22.06 -4.57 5.71
C ASN A 4 -22.31 -5.31 7.03
N TYR A 5 -21.40 -5.20 8.00
CA TYR A 5 -21.60 -5.79 9.32
C TYR A 5 -22.27 -4.80 10.27
N LYS A 6 -23.59 -4.61 10.12
CA LYS A 6 -24.45 -4.05 11.17
C LYS A 6 -24.96 -5.19 12.08
N LEU A 7 -24.07 -5.86 12.81
CA LEU A 7 -24.46 -6.76 13.88
C LEU A 7 -24.60 -5.95 15.18
N LYS A 8 -25.83 -5.79 15.67
CA LYS A 8 -26.12 -5.05 16.91
C LYS A 8 -25.95 -5.90 18.18
N SER A 9 -25.93 -7.23 18.08
CA SER A 9 -25.68 -8.20 19.16
C SER A 9 -25.53 -9.62 18.60
N PHE A 10 -24.91 -10.53 19.36
CA PHE A 10 -24.84 -11.97 19.09
C PHE A 10 -25.99 -12.73 19.76
N LYS A 11 -26.40 -13.87 19.18
CA LYS A 11 -27.48 -14.71 19.74
C LYS A 11 -27.01 -15.60 20.88
N ASP A 12 -25.82 -16.19 20.75
CA ASP A 12 -25.18 -17.03 21.75
C ASP A 12 -23.65 -17.03 21.55
N LYS A 13 -22.91 -17.74 22.42
CA LYS A 13 -21.46 -17.83 22.35
C LYS A 13 -20.96 -18.46 21.04
N LYS A 14 -21.66 -19.46 20.51
CA LYS A 14 -21.26 -20.20 19.31
C LYS A 14 -21.40 -19.32 18.06
N ASP A 15 -22.45 -18.50 18.00
CA ASP A 15 -22.66 -17.50 16.96
C ASP A 15 -21.52 -16.46 16.96
N ALA A 16 -21.14 -15.95 18.13
CA ALA A 16 -20.02 -15.01 18.28
C ALA A 16 -18.67 -15.62 17.87
N GLU A 17 -18.39 -16.87 18.30
CA GLU A 17 -17.17 -17.60 17.92
C GLU A 17 -17.08 -17.81 16.41
N LYS A 18 -18.20 -18.14 15.76
CA LYS A 18 -18.24 -18.30 14.31
C LYS A 18 -17.96 -16.99 13.58
N VAL A 19 -18.60 -15.89 13.96
CA VAL A 19 -18.35 -14.57 13.34
C VAL A 19 -16.89 -14.14 13.53
N LEU A 20 -16.30 -14.38 14.70
CA LEU A 20 -14.90 -14.09 14.96
C LEU A 20 -13.97 -14.89 14.04
N LEU A 21 -14.20 -16.20 13.92
CA LEU A 21 -13.40 -17.07 13.05
C LEU A 21 -13.51 -16.66 11.58
N ASP A 22 -14.73 -16.45 11.10
CA ASP A 22 -14.99 -16.05 9.72
C ASP A 22 -14.37 -14.68 9.39
N SER A 23 -14.43 -13.73 10.34
CA SER A 23 -13.82 -12.40 10.17
C SER A 23 -12.30 -12.48 10.09
N ARG A 24 -11.67 -13.29 10.96
CA ARG A 24 -10.21 -13.49 10.93
C ARG A 24 -9.75 -14.13 9.63
N LYS A 25 -10.45 -15.18 9.18
CA LYS A 25 -10.17 -15.79 7.88
C LYS A 25 -10.25 -14.75 6.74
N ARG A 26 -11.24 -13.86 6.77
CA ARG A 26 -11.34 -12.80 5.75
C ARG A 26 -10.20 -11.78 5.86
N ILE A 27 -9.72 -11.47 7.07
CA ILE A 27 -8.54 -10.62 7.27
C ILE A 27 -7.31 -11.30 6.66
N ASP A 28 -7.08 -12.59 6.93
CA ASP A 28 -5.94 -13.33 6.37
C ASP A 28 -5.94 -13.32 4.82
N GLU A 29 -7.12 -13.45 4.20
CA GLU A 29 -7.27 -13.33 2.74
C GLU A 29 -6.90 -11.92 2.25
N ILE A 30 -7.38 -10.88 2.94
CA ILE A 30 -7.07 -9.48 2.60
C ILE A 30 -5.57 -9.21 2.77
N ASP A 31 -4.93 -9.75 3.80
CA ASP A 31 -3.50 -9.55 4.04
C ASP A 31 -2.65 -10.15 2.90
N ASN A 32 -3.05 -11.31 2.37
CA ASN A 32 -2.43 -11.88 1.18
C ASN A 32 -2.65 -10.98 -0.06
N GLU A 33 -3.89 -10.49 -0.27
CA GLU A 33 -4.20 -9.55 -1.35
C GLU A 33 -3.36 -8.25 -1.25
N ILE A 34 -3.17 -7.71 -0.03
CA ILE A 34 -2.33 -6.54 0.23
C ILE A 34 -0.87 -6.84 -0.13
N PHE A 35 -0.35 -7.99 0.30
CA PHE A 35 1.04 -8.36 0.02
C PHE A 35 1.33 -8.51 -1.48
N ASP A 36 0.40 -9.13 -2.22
CA ASP A 36 0.50 -9.26 -3.68
C ASP A 36 0.48 -7.88 -4.37
N LEU A 37 -0.35 -6.95 -3.90
CA LEU A 37 -0.39 -5.58 -4.41
C LEU A 37 0.90 -4.81 -4.10
N ILE A 38 1.53 -5.04 -2.95
CA ILE A 38 2.83 -4.46 -2.59
C ILE A 38 3.92 -4.98 -3.54
N CYS A 39 3.92 -6.29 -3.83
CA CYS A 39 4.85 -6.90 -4.78
C CYS A 39 4.69 -6.30 -6.18
N GLN A 40 3.45 -6.25 -6.69
CA GLN A 40 3.13 -5.66 -7.99
C GLN A 40 3.51 -4.17 -8.06
N ARG A 41 3.25 -3.40 -7.01
CA ARG A 41 3.64 -1.99 -6.98
C ARG A 41 5.16 -1.83 -7.02
N THR A 42 5.89 -2.72 -6.35
CA THR A 42 7.35 -2.68 -6.26
C THR A 42 8.03 -3.13 -7.55
N SER A 43 7.43 -4.05 -8.33
CA SER A 43 8.00 -4.51 -9.59
C SER A 43 8.18 -3.39 -10.63
N PHE A 44 7.36 -2.35 -10.57
CA PHE A 44 7.52 -1.14 -11.42
C PHE A 44 8.77 -0.32 -11.10
N ALA A 45 9.48 -0.59 -9.99
CA ALA A 45 10.69 0.13 -9.64
C ALA A 45 11.78 0.03 -10.73
N MET A 46 11.88 -1.11 -11.42
CA MET A 46 12.82 -1.30 -12.54
C MET A 46 12.50 -0.35 -13.69
N ASP A 47 11.28 -0.41 -14.21
CA ASP A 47 10.84 0.42 -15.34
C ASP A 47 11.00 1.92 -15.03
N ILE A 48 10.62 2.31 -13.80
CA ILE A 48 10.74 3.70 -13.34
C ILE A 48 12.22 4.11 -13.22
N ALA A 49 13.07 3.27 -12.65
CA ALA A 49 14.51 3.57 -12.51
C ALA A 49 15.16 3.80 -13.87
N LEU A 50 14.96 2.86 -14.80
CA LEU A 50 15.53 2.92 -16.15
C LEU A 50 15.01 4.13 -16.93
N ALA A 51 13.70 4.41 -16.87
CA ALA A 51 13.11 5.57 -17.52
C ALA A 51 13.68 6.88 -16.96
N LYS A 52 13.81 6.98 -15.64
CA LYS A 52 14.37 8.15 -14.96
C LYS A 52 15.82 8.39 -15.33
N ASP A 53 16.64 7.34 -15.32
CA ASP A 53 18.04 7.41 -15.72
C ASP A 53 18.18 7.91 -17.16
N TYR A 54 17.40 7.33 -18.08
CA TYR A 54 17.40 7.69 -19.50
C TYR A 54 17.03 9.18 -19.73
N ILE A 55 16.07 9.73 -18.97
CA ILE A 55 15.66 11.14 -19.11
C ILE A 55 16.43 12.08 -18.17
N GLY A 56 17.45 11.60 -17.46
CA GLY A 56 18.26 12.41 -16.53
C GLY A 56 17.51 12.89 -15.28
N MET A 57 16.49 12.15 -14.84
CA MET A 57 15.66 12.48 -13.69
C MET A 57 16.12 11.74 -12.42
N PRO A 58 16.19 12.40 -11.25
CA PRO A 58 16.57 11.73 -10.01
C PRO A 58 15.48 10.78 -9.48
N VAL A 59 15.91 9.78 -8.69
CA VAL A 59 15.00 8.85 -7.98
C VAL A 59 14.05 9.61 -7.05
N TYR A 60 14.56 10.61 -6.32
CA TYR A 60 13.73 11.51 -5.52
C TYR A 60 12.99 12.50 -6.41
N ASP A 61 11.66 12.52 -6.29
CA ASP A 61 10.79 13.44 -7.03
C ASP A 61 9.75 14.03 -6.07
N LYS A 62 10.06 15.23 -5.57
CA LYS A 62 9.19 15.92 -4.61
C LYS A 62 7.78 16.18 -5.15
N LYS A 63 7.65 16.59 -6.43
CA LYS A 63 6.34 16.88 -7.03
C LYS A 63 5.48 15.62 -7.05
N ARG A 64 6.09 14.48 -7.37
CA ARG A 64 5.39 13.19 -7.34
C ARG A 64 5.03 12.79 -5.91
N GLU A 65 5.92 12.93 -4.94
CA GLU A 65 5.65 12.60 -3.53
C GLU A 65 4.50 13.47 -2.97
N ASP A 66 4.50 14.78 -3.22
CA ASP A 66 3.42 15.69 -2.83
C ASP A 66 2.07 15.28 -3.45
N SER A 67 2.08 14.83 -4.73
CA SER A 67 0.87 14.34 -5.40
C SER A 67 0.32 13.04 -4.80
N ILE A 68 1.19 12.17 -4.26
CA ILE A 68 0.78 10.95 -3.55
C ILE A 68 0.06 11.34 -2.27
N HIS A 69 0.68 12.19 -1.43
CA HIS A 69 0.07 12.63 -0.18
C HIS A 69 -1.28 13.32 -0.38
N LYS A 70 -1.39 14.20 -1.38
CA LYS A 70 -2.68 14.84 -1.71
C LYS A 70 -3.76 13.80 -2.03
N LYS A 71 -3.46 12.85 -2.92
CA LYS A 71 -4.39 11.78 -3.28
C LYS A 71 -4.78 10.93 -2.08
N ILE A 72 -3.84 10.64 -1.20
CA ILE A 72 -4.08 9.82 0.00
C ILE A 72 -4.95 10.57 0.99
N GLY A 73 -4.72 11.87 1.20
CA GLY A 73 -5.62 12.71 2.01
C GLY A 73 -7.07 12.67 1.54
N GLU A 74 -7.31 12.86 0.23
CA GLU A 74 -8.64 12.77 -0.37
C GLU A 74 -9.29 11.38 -0.18
N LEU A 75 -8.50 10.31 -0.28
CA LEU A 75 -8.97 8.93 -0.08
C LEU A 75 -9.26 8.64 1.40
N SER A 76 -8.40 9.10 2.31
CA SER A 76 -8.57 8.93 3.75
C SER A 76 -9.86 9.61 4.23
N GLU A 77 -10.11 10.85 3.80
CA GLU A 77 -11.35 11.57 4.11
C GLU A 77 -12.59 10.82 3.59
N LYS A 78 -12.57 10.42 2.31
CA LYS A 78 -13.68 9.70 1.67
C LYS A 78 -14.02 8.37 2.34
N ASN A 79 -13.02 7.67 2.87
CA ASN A 79 -13.18 6.34 3.48
C ASN A 79 -13.23 6.38 5.01
N HIS A 80 -13.19 7.57 5.63
CA HIS A 80 -13.14 7.75 7.08
C HIS A 80 -11.99 6.99 7.74
N ILE A 81 -10.81 7.03 7.12
CA ILE A 81 -9.57 6.44 7.63
C ILE A 81 -8.68 7.56 8.14
N ASP A 82 -7.94 7.30 9.20
CA ASP A 82 -6.93 8.21 9.73
C ASP A 82 -5.89 8.57 8.63
N VAL A 83 -5.75 9.87 8.37
CA VAL A 83 -4.89 10.38 7.30
C VAL A 83 -3.40 10.24 7.64
N ASP A 84 -3.03 10.34 8.92
CA ASP A 84 -1.64 10.23 9.36
C ASP A 84 -1.16 8.79 9.23
N ILE A 85 -2.00 7.81 9.60
CA ILE A 85 -1.72 6.39 9.38
C ILE A 85 -1.64 6.06 7.89
N SER A 86 -2.57 6.60 7.09
CA SER A 86 -2.58 6.37 5.64
C SER A 86 -1.32 6.93 4.96
N ASN A 87 -0.86 8.11 5.40
CA ASN A 87 0.40 8.70 4.93
C ASN A 87 1.60 7.83 5.31
N GLN A 88 1.70 7.36 6.56
CA GLN A 88 2.79 6.49 7.00
C GLN A 88 2.90 5.21 6.16
N ILE A 89 1.76 4.55 5.86
CA ILE A 89 1.75 3.37 4.99
C ILE A 89 2.32 3.72 3.61
N MET A 90 1.88 4.84 3.04
CA MET A 90 2.29 5.26 1.70
C MET A 90 3.75 5.73 1.64
N ASP A 91 4.27 6.29 2.73
CA ASP A 91 5.68 6.63 2.88
C ASP A 91 6.57 5.40 2.94
N MET A 92 6.15 4.36 3.67
CA MET A 92 6.85 3.08 3.68
C MET A 92 6.90 2.47 2.27
N LEU A 93 5.78 2.46 1.55
CA LEU A 93 5.73 1.93 0.17
C LEU A 93 6.55 2.75 -0.81
N THR A 94 6.59 4.08 -0.66
CA THR A 94 7.40 4.97 -1.50
C THR A 94 8.88 4.80 -1.19
N THR A 95 9.23 4.61 0.08
CA THR A 95 10.60 4.30 0.52
C THR A 95 11.08 2.96 -0.03
N LEU A 96 10.25 1.92 0.05
CA LEU A 96 10.53 0.61 -0.54
C LEU A 96 10.84 0.73 -2.04
N SER A 97 10.00 1.43 -2.80
CA SER A 97 10.21 1.65 -4.23
C SER A 97 11.48 2.46 -4.53
N LYS A 98 11.77 3.52 -3.76
CA LYS A 98 12.99 4.32 -3.94
C LYS A 98 14.26 3.52 -3.64
N ASN A 99 14.23 2.63 -2.65
CA ASN A 99 15.36 1.77 -2.35
C ASN A 99 15.62 0.76 -3.47
N GLU A 100 14.56 0.13 -4.00
CA GLU A 100 14.68 -0.78 -5.13
C GLU A 100 15.24 -0.09 -6.38
N GLN A 101 14.75 1.12 -6.71
CA GLN A 101 15.29 1.92 -7.82
C GLN A 101 16.79 2.19 -7.64
N LYS A 102 17.24 2.54 -6.43
CA LYS A 102 18.67 2.79 -6.16
C LYS A 102 19.52 1.55 -6.34
N GLU A 103 19.06 0.39 -5.88
CA GLU A 103 19.77 -0.87 -6.04
C GLU A 103 19.85 -1.30 -7.51
N ILE A 104 18.80 -1.07 -8.29
CA ILE A 104 18.78 -1.31 -9.73
C ILE A 104 19.80 -0.44 -10.46
N LEU A 105 19.81 0.87 -10.21
CA LEU A 105 20.77 1.78 -10.84
C LEU A 105 22.21 1.45 -10.43
N ARG A 106 22.44 1.06 -9.16
CA ARG A 106 23.75 0.59 -8.70
C ARG A 106 24.23 -0.65 -9.45
N ARG A 107 23.34 -1.60 -9.75
CA ARG A 107 23.69 -2.82 -10.51
C ARG A 107 24.01 -2.49 -11.96
N ASN A 108 23.24 -1.61 -12.60
CA ASN A 108 23.48 -1.20 -13.98
C ASN A 108 24.78 -0.43 -14.20
N VAL A 109 25.23 0.34 -13.21
CA VAL A 109 26.52 1.06 -13.30
C VAL A 109 27.73 0.12 -13.14
N ASN A 110 27.53 -1.05 -12.52
CA ASN A 110 28.59 -2.02 -12.21
C ASN A 110 28.61 -3.25 -13.14
N GLY A 111 27.77 -3.30 -14.17
CA GLY A 111 27.70 -4.37 -15.17
C GLY A 111 28.12 -3.87 -16.54
#